data_AF-A0A1H4CFC5-F1
#
_entry.id   AF-A0A1H4CFC5-F1
#
_cell.length_a   1.000
_cell.length_b   1.000
_cell.length_c   1.000
_cell.angle_alpha   90.00
_cell.angle_beta   90.00
_cell.angle_gamma   90.00
#
_symmetry.space_group_name_H-M   'P 1'
#
loop_
_entity.id
_entity.type
_entity.pdbx_description
1 polymer ?
#
loop_
_entity_poly.entity_id
_entity_poly.type
_entity_poly.pdbx_seq_one_letter_code
_entity_poly.pdbx_strand_id
1 'polypeptide(L)'
;MEMKDQNVTKSTSQSRRKFLMRTGVGIVVASLPARSVWAGSGGIAQSIVASGHGSDFANGQCLHLKSSGFFGNNGNGSQANSFAETSARFTDIFPGHPLDLPPNPSKPIGEILMADVLQVNGEFIGSTKINRFMAAVYMNAVYHGQFGIYFPVIGSSPALQTAGDLANYLWNLASQNNTAVLSKEFEDLVNNRHPGSFQCS
;
A
#
# COMPACT_ATOMS: atom_id res chain seq x y z
N MET A 1 -62.90 22.48 30.75
CA MET A 1 -62.41 23.48 29.79
C MET A 1 -61.41 24.34 30.54
N GLU A 2 -60.12 24.24 30.21
CA GLU A 2 -59.31 25.34 29.69
C GLU A 2 -57.86 24.85 29.52
N MET A 3 -57.35 24.97 28.30
CA MET A 3 -55.98 24.64 27.91
C MET A 3 -55.09 25.87 28.13
N LYS A 4 -53.84 25.68 28.54
CA LYS A 4 -52.78 26.70 28.45
C LYS A 4 -51.58 26.16 27.69
N ASP A 5 -51.18 26.96 26.71
CA ASP A 5 -50.17 26.72 25.68
C ASP A 5 -48.73 26.88 26.19
N GLN A 6 -47.86 26.03 25.63
CA GLN A 6 -46.46 26.21 25.20
C GLN A 6 -45.42 26.92 26.08
N ASN A 7 -44.32 26.20 26.36
CA ASN A 7 -42.98 26.78 26.16
C ASN A 7 -41.98 25.74 25.62
N VAL A 8 -41.21 26.22 24.65
CA VAL A 8 -40.27 25.51 23.78
C VAL A 8 -39.06 25.00 24.58
N THR A 9 -38.73 23.72 24.43
CA THR A 9 -37.37 23.22 24.76
C THR A 9 -36.72 22.71 23.47
N LYS A 10 -35.71 23.44 22.99
CA LYS A 10 -34.87 23.09 21.84
C LYS A 10 -33.65 22.27 22.28
N SER A 11 -33.28 21.31 21.42
CA SER A 11 -32.02 20.54 21.37
C SER A 11 -31.90 19.46 22.45
N THR A 12 -31.50 18.21 22.21
CA THR A 12 -30.67 17.64 21.14
C THR A 12 -31.10 16.19 20.93
N SER A 13 -31.84 15.91 19.86
CA SER A 13 -32.15 14.53 19.47
C SER A 13 -31.07 14.06 18.50
N GLN A 14 -30.32 13.05 18.93
CA GLN A 14 -29.28 12.35 18.16
C GLN A 14 -29.75 12.07 16.73
N SER A 15 -29.06 12.67 15.77
CA SER A 15 -29.19 12.36 14.35
C SER A 15 -28.79 10.89 14.10
N ARG A 16 -29.77 9.98 14.17
CA ARG A 16 -29.66 8.63 13.62
C ARG A 16 -29.65 8.80 12.10
N ARG A 17 -28.50 8.53 11.47
CA ARG A 17 -28.30 8.54 10.01
C ARG A 17 -29.48 7.89 9.31
N LYS A 18 -30.27 8.69 8.60
CA LYS A 18 -31.34 8.20 7.74
C LYS A 18 -30.71 7.64 6.47
N PHE A 19 -30.78 6.33 6.31
CA PHE A 19 -30.45 5.65 5.07
C PHE A 19 -31.48 6.08 4.01
N LEU A 20 -31.08 6.97 3.10
CA LEU A 20 -31.85 7.25 1.89
C LEU A 20 -31.64 6.07 0.93
N MET A 21 -32.54 5.10 0.98
CA MET A 21 -32.74 4.17 -0.13
C MET A 21 -33.54 4.91 -1.21
N ARG A 22 -32.90 5.19 -2.35
CA ARG A 22 -33.60 5.61 -3.58
C ARG A 22 -33.25 4.62 -4.69
N THR A 23 -34.23 3.79 -5.00
CA THR A 23 -34.31 2.89 -6.14
C THR A 23 -34.34 3.69 -7.44
N GLY A 24 -33.48 3.32 -8.40
CA GLY A 24 -33.45 3.88 -9.75
C GLY A 24 -32.56 3.00 -10.63
N VAL A 25 -33.17 2.33 -11.60
CA VAL A 25 -32.55 1.38 -12.54
C VAL A 25 -31.65 2.13 -13.53
N GLY A 26 -30.39 1.71 -13.64
CA GLY A 26 -29.41 2.19 -14.59
C GLY A 26 -28.03 1.77 -14.10
N ILE A 27 -27.31 0.97 -14.91
CA ILE A 27 -25.99 0.36 -14.67
C ILE A 27 -25.33 0.84 -13.37
N VAL A 28 -25.49 0.05 -12.30
CA VAL A 28 -24.62 0.19 -11.15
C VAL A 28 -23.27 -0.29 -11.66
N VAL A 29 -22.38 0.63 -12.04
CA VAL A 29 -20.96 0.39 -11.80
C VAL A 29 -20.93 0.15 -10.30
N ALA A 30 -21.00 -1.12 -9.91
CA ALA A 30 -20.78 -1.52 -8.53
C ALA A 30 -19.52 -0.77 -8.17
N SER A 31 -19.65 0.19 -7.27
CA SER A 31 -18.52 0.79 -6.62
C SER A 31 -17.78 -0.40 -6.06
N LEU A 32 -16.71 -0.79 -6.77
CA LEU A 32 -15.62 -1.57 -6.22
C LEU A 32 -15.54 -1.10 -4.78
N PRO A 33 -15.70 -1.97 -3.77
CA PRO A 33 -15.66 -1.49 -2.41
C PRO A 33 -14.40 -0.64 -2.32
N ALA A 34 -14.58 0.67 -2.14
CA ALA A 34 -13.51 1.66 -1.99
C ALA A 34 -12.94 1.51 -0.57
N ARG A 35 -12.70 0.26 -0.21
CA ARG A 35 -12.03 -0.19 0.98
C ARG A 35 -10.79 -0.82 0.43
N SER A 36 -9.68 -0.14 0.66
CA SER A 36 -8.38 -0.68 0.34
C SER A 36 -8.32 -2.12 0.85
N VAL A 37 -7.67 -3.02 0.14
CA VAL A 37 -7.41 -4.39 0.63
C VAL A 37 -6.58 -4.33 1.93
N TRP A 38 -5.90 -3.20 2.16
CA TRP A 38 -5.32 -2.79 3.44
C TRP A 38 -6.34 -2.66 4.60
N ALA A 39 -7.63 -2.54 4.31
CA ALA A 39 -8.73 -2.41 5.27
C ALA A 39 -9.56 -3.70 5.44
N GLY A 40 -9.36 -4.72 4.60
CA GLY A 40 -10.29 -5.86 4.48
C GLY A 40 -10.06 -7.03 5.44
N SER A 41 -8.85 -7.23 5.97
CA SER A 41 -8.54 -8.44 6.75
C SER A 41 -7.60 -8.19 7.93
N GLY A 42 -7.99 -7.33 8.88
CA GLY A 42 -7.46 -7.33 10.25
C GLY A 42 -5.94 -7.21 10.48
N GLY A 43 -5.13 -6.95 9.46
CA GLY A 43 -3.68 -6.79 9.55
C GLY A 43 -3.28 -5.32 9.51
N ILE A 44 -2.14 -5.01 10.15
CA ILE A 44 -1.14 -3.93 10.00
C ILE A 44 -1.43 -2.80 8.99
N ALA A 45 -2.01 -3.14 7.86
CA ALA A 45 -2.48 -2.28 6.83
C ALA A 45 -3.62 -1.33 7.29
N GLN A 46 -4.48 -1.77 8.21
CA GLN A 46 -5.40 -0.90 8.95
C GLN A 46 -4.65 0.14 9.78
N SER A 47 -3.57 -0.25 10.46
CA SER A 47 -2.80 0.66 11.32
C SER A 47 -1.98 1.69 10.54
N ILE A 48 -1.44 1.31 9.37
CA ILE A 48 -0.62 2.19 8.50
C ILE A 48 -1.51 3.13 7.65
N VAL A 49 -2.69 2.66 7.21
CA VAL A 49 -3.63 3.48 6.45
C VAL A 49 -4.51 4.34 7.37
N ALA A 50 -4.90 3.84 8.55
CA ALA A 50 -5.59 4.64 9.57
C ALA A 50 -4.67 5.65 10.28
N SER A 51 -3.34 5.46 10.28
CA SER A 51 -2.40 6.48 10.77
C SER A 51 -2.33 7.72 9.87
N GLY A 52 -3.00 7.72 8.72
CA GLY A 52 -3.34 8.96 8.00
C GLY A 52 -4.30 9.88 8.79
N HIS A 53 -4.81 9.45 9.97
CA HIS A 53 -5.71 10.21 10.84
C HIS A 53 -5.48 10.07 12.36
N GLY A 54 -4.40 9.46 12.88
CA GLY A 54 -4.19 9.50 14.34
C GLY A 54 -3.06 8.65 14.92
N SER A 55 -2.07 9.37 15.45
CA SER A 55 -1.15 9.05 16.56
C SER A 55 -0.38 7.71 16.57
N ASP A 56 0.95 7.86 16.48
CA ASP A 56 1.98 7.03 17.13
C ASP A 56 2.60 5.82 16.39
N PHE A 57 2.06 5.34 15.26
CA PHE A 57 2.76 4.28 14.48
C PHE A 57 4.13 4.74 13.96
N ALA A 58 4.16 5.99 13.51
CA ALA A 58 5.32 6.62 12.90
C ALA A 58 6.06 7.51 13.91
N ASN A 59 5.86 7.29 15.23
CA ASN A 59 6.43 8.10 16.31
C ASN A 59 6.21 9.62 16.11
N GLY A 60 5.06 10.00 15.55
CA GLY A 60 4.73 11.40 15.19
C GLY A 60 5.45 11.95 13.95
N GLN A 61 6.32 11.18 13.30
CA GLN A 61 6.98 11.54 12.05
C GLN A 61 6.17 11.09 10.84
N CYS A 62 6.37 11.76 9.72
CA CYS A 62 5.64 11.46 8.50
C CYS A 62 6.26 10.30 7.74
N LEU A 63 5.41 9.44 7.18
CA LEU A 63 5.88 8.43 6.24
C LEU A 63 6.52 9.11 5.04
N HIS A 64 7.74 8.69 4.73
CA HIS A 64 8.50 9.22 3.61
C HIS A 64 9.03 8.04 2.81
N LEU A 65 8.46 7.81 1.63
CA LEU A 65 8.76 6.66 0.80
C LEU A 65 9.44 7.11 -0.50
N LYS A 66 10.29 6.26 -1.04
CA LYS A 66 10.90 6.42 -2.37
C LYS A 66 10.13 5.59 -3.38
N SER A 67 10.07 6.10 -4.60
CA SER A 67 9.47 5.38 -5.72
C SER A 67 10.30 4.15 -6.10
N SER A 68 9.69 3.18 -6.78
CA SER A 68 10.40 2.03 -7.36
C SER A 68 11.57 2.45 -8.27
N GLY A 69 11.45 3.57 -8.97
CA GLY A 69 12.53 4.09 -9.83
C GLY A 69 13.78 4.50 -9.06
N PHE A 70 13.65 4.87 -7.78
CA PHE A 70 14.81 5.11 -6.91
C PHE A 70 15.61 3.83 -6.64
N PHE A 71 14.94 2.67 -6.58
CA PHE A 71 15.58 1.39 -6.31
C PHE A 71 16.00 0.62 -7.57
N GLY A 72 15.27 0.79 -8.68
CA GLY A 72 15.46 0.02 -9.91
C GLY A 72 16.32 0.67 -10.99
N ASN A 73 16.59 1.97 -10.92
CA ASN A 73 17.37 2.67 -11.95
C ASN A 73 18.86 2.71 -11.60
N ASN A 74 19.67 1.94 -12.33
CA ASN A 74 21.12 2.12 -12.36
C ASN A 74 21.46 3.44 -13.10
N GLY A 75 21.48 4.55 -12.37
CA GLY A 75 22.05 5.83 -12.82
C GLY A 75 21.20 6.64 -13.80
N ASN A 76 20.41 7.58 -13.28
CA ASN A 76 20.19 8.92 -13.88
C ASN A 76 19.27 9.84 -13.07
N GLY A 77 18.80 9.41 -11.90
CA GLY A 77 18.23 10.31 -10.88
C GLY A 77 18.94 10.02 -9.56
N SER A 78 19.66 11.01 -9.05
CA SER A 78 20.30 11.10 -7.74
C SER A 78 20.23 9.84 -6.85
N GLN A 79 21.32 9.08 -6.85
CA GLN A 79 21.70 8.08 -5.82
C GLN A 79 20.76 6.87 -5.64
N ALA A 80 20.72 5.98 -6.63
CA ALA A 80 20.55 4.56 -6.35
C ALA A 80 21.94 3.98 -6.07
N ASN A 81 22.37 3.94 -4.81
CA ASN A 81 23.48 3.05 -4.44
C ASN A 81 23.07 1.62 -4.85
N SER A 82 24.04 0.75 -5.14
CA SER A 82 23.76 -0.67 -5.31
C SER A 82 23.12 -1.19 -4.02
N PHE A 83 21.80 -1.34 -4.02
CA PHE A 83 21.06 -1.92 -2.92
C PHE A 83 21.34 -3.43 -2.91
N ALA A 84 21.68 -4.01 -1.77
CA ALA A 84 22.09 -5.42 -1.70
C ALA A 84 21.01 -6.36 -2.27
N GLU A 85 19.74 -6.01 -2.03
CA GLU A 85 18.56 -6.76 -2.41
C GLU A 85 18.32 -6.73 -3.91
N THR A 86 18.78 -5.71 -4.66
CA THR A 86 18.54 -5.65 -6.11
C THR A 86 19.28 -6.75 -6.86
N SER A 87 20.37 -7.27 -6.29
CA SER A 87 21.14 -8.39 -6.83
C SER A 87 20.60 -9.77 -6.37
N ALA A 88 19.69 -9.81 -5.40
CA ALA A 88 19.07 -11.04 -4.95
C ALA A 88 17.98 -11.49 -5.93
N ARG A 89 17.73 -12.80 -5.99
CA ARG A 89 16.59 -13.32 -6.76
C ARG A 89 15.31 -12.93 -6.05
N PHE A 90 14.26 -12.68 -6.83
CA PHE A 90 12.95 -12.39 -6.28
C PHE A 90 12.49 -13.50 -5.30
N THR A 91 12.75 -14.75 -5.67
CA THR A 91 12.40 -15.94 -4.86
C THR A 91 13.27 -16.12 -3.62
N ASP A 92 14.39 -15.41 -3.50
CA ASP A 92 15.21 -15.43 -2.28
C ASP A 92 14.64 -14.47 -1.22
N ILE A 93 13.82 -13.50 -1.64
CA ILE A 93 13.19 -12.50 -0.77
C ILE A 93 11.72 -12.85 -0.51
N PHE A 94 10.97 -13.16 -1.57
CA PHE A 94 9.56 -13.51 -1.50
C PHE A 94 9.38 -15.04 -1.57
N PRO A 95 8.37 -15.60 -0.88
CA PRO A 95 8.17 -17.04 -0.80
C PRO A 95 7.78 -17.72 -2.12
N GLY A 96 7.50 -16.95 -3.18
CA GLY A 96 7.11 -17.49 -4.47
C GLY A 96 7.59 -16.65 -5.65
N HIS A 97 7.22 -17.08 -6.85
CA HIS A 97 7.60 -16.41 -8.08
C HIS A 97 6.90 -15.04 -8.24
N PRO A 98 7.46 -14.14 -9.07
CA PRO A 98 6.77 -12.93 -9.47
C PRO A 98 5.41 -13.28 -10.08
N LEU A 99 4.40 -12.48 -9.73
CA LEU A 99 3.01 -12.68 -10.15
C LEU A 99 2.78 -12.10 -11.54
N ASP A 100 1.76 -12.59 -12.24
CA ASP A 100 1.25 -11.91 -13.45
C ASP A 100 2.33 -11.71 -14.54
N LEU A 101 3.22 -12.70 -14.67
CA LEU A 101 4.30 -12.72 -15.66
C LEU A 101 3.76 -13.00 -17.08
N PRO A 102 4.45 -12.50 -18.12
CA PRO A 102 4.13 -12.87 -19.50
C PRO A 102 4.29 -14.39 -19.72
N PRO A 103 3.57 -14.98 -20.70
CA PRO A 103 3.60 -16.42 -20.95
C PRO A 103 4.99 -16.95 -21.37
N ASN A 104 5.81 -16.10 -21.97
CA ASN A 104 7.19 -16.43 -22.37
C ASN A 104 8.13 -15.33 -21.86
N PRO A 105 8.52 -15.37 -20.57
CA PRO A 105 9.44 -14.38 -20.02
C PRO A 105 10.82 -14.53 -20.69
N SER A 106 11.49 -13.41 -20.94
CA SER A 106 12.84 -13.37 -21.53
C SER A 106 13.91 -14.01 -20.64
N LYS A 107 13.61 -14.18 -19.35
CA LYS A 107 14.47 -14.80 -18.35
C LYS A 107 13.75 -15.96 -17.65
N PRO A 108 14.44 -17.06 -17.31
CA PRO A 108 13.84 -18.12 -16.51
C PRO A 108 13.33 -17.57 -15.17
N ILE A 109 12.14 -18.02 -14.78
CA ILE A 109 11.39 -17.46 -13.64
C ILE A 109 12.21 -17.48 -12.34
N GLY A 110 13.03 -18.51 -12.13
CA GLY A 110 13.88 -18.66 -10.94
C GLY A 110 15.15 -17.80 -10.93
N GLU A 111 15.44 -17.05 -12.00
CA GLU A 111 16.59 -16.14 -12.07
C GLU A 111 16.17 -14.67 -12.06
N ILE A 112 14.87 -14.36 -12.07
CA ILE A 112 14.37 -12.98 -12.01
C ILE A 112 14.86 -12.33 -10.72
N LEU A 113 15.56 -11.20 -10.86
CA LEU A 113 16.12 -10.44 -9.74
C LEU A 113 15.14 -9.39 -9.24
N MET A 114 15.39 -8.86 -8.05
CA MET A 114 14.67 -7.67 -7.58
C MET A 114 14.87 -6.46 -8.48
N ALA A 115 16.07 -6.27 -9.03
CA ALA A 115 16.32 -5.22 -10.00
C ALA A 115 15.37 -5.31 -11.21
N ASP A 116 15.09 -6.53 -11.68
CA ASP A 116 14.26 -6.79 -12.86
C ASP A 116 12.79 -6.38 -12.63
N VAL A 117 12.26 -6.59 -11.42
CA VAL A 117 10.87 -6.21 -11.06
C VAL A 117 10.74 -4.74 -10.62
N LEU A 118 11.82 -4.08 -10.21
CA LEU A 118 11.80 -2.68 -9.75
C LEU A 118 11.86 -1.66 -10.89
N GLN A 119 12.12 -2.09 -12.12
CA GLN A 119 12.22 -1.22 -13.29
C GLN A 119 10.93 -0.42 -13.51
N VAL A 120 11.07 0.80 -14.04
CA VAL A 120 9.89 1.63 -14.37
C VAL A 120 9.04 0.98 -15.45
N ASN A 121 9.73 0.46 -16.46
CA ASN A 121 9.17 -0.31 -17.56
C ASN A 121 9.99 -1.59 -17.65
N GLY A 122 9.34 -2.73 -17.53
CA GLY A 122 9.97 -4.04 -17.59
C GLY A 122 8.90 -5.11 -17.69
N GLU A 123 9.21 -6.25 -18.27
CA GLU A 123 8.23 -7.33 -18.41
C GLU A 123 7.90 -8.01 -17.06
N PHE A 124 8.85 -7.97 -16.12
CA PHE A 124 8.72 -8.66 -14.83
C PHE A 124 7.93 -7.86 -13.79
N ILE A 125 7.52 -6.63 -14.12
CA ILE A 125 6.67 -5.82 -13.24
C ILE A 125 5.26 -6.41 -13.10
N GLY A 126 4.86 -7.26 -14.06
CA GLY A 126 3.53 -7.84 -14.20
C GLY A 126 2.56 -6.91 -14.93
N SER A 127 1.50 -7.45 -15.55
CA SER A 127 0.53 -6.64 -16.32
C SER A 127 -0.13 -5.53 -15.49
N THR A 128 -0.30 -5.80 -14.20
CA THR A 128 -0.84 -4.87 -13.19
C THR A 128 0.23 -4.03 -12.50
N LYS A 129 1.53 -4.24 -12.77
CA LYS A 129 2.67 -3.65 -12.04
C LYS A 129 2.80 -4.09 -10.58
N ILE A 130 2.09 -5.14 -10.18
CA ILE A 130 2.03 -5.58 -8.78
C ILE A 130 3.42 -5.92 -8.22
N ASN A 131 4.26 -6.62 -8.99
CA ASN A 131 5.59 -7.02 -8.52
C ASN A 131 6.45 -5.80 -8.22
N ARG A 132 6.36 -4.76 -9.06
CA ARG A 132 7.10 -3.51 -8.92
C ARG A 132 6.73 -2.75 -7.66
N PHE A 133 5.44 -2.56 -7.40
CA PHE A 133 5.01 -1.79 -6.25
C PHE A 133 5.13 -2.58 -4.95
N MET A 134 4.89 -3.90 -4.99
CA MET A 134 5.17 -4.79 -3.86
C MET A 134 6.66 -4.75 -3.47
N ALA A 135 7.54 -4.88 -4.46
CA ALA A 135 8.99 -4.73 -4.29
C ALA A 135 9.35 -3.35 -3.72
N ALA A 136 8.75 -2.27 -4.22
CA ALA A 136 9.01 -0.93 -3.72
C ALA A 136 8.61 -0.75 -2.25
N VAL A 137 7.45 -1.28 -1.84
CA VAL A 137 7.00 -1.25 -0.43
C VAL A 137 7.99 -2.00 0.47
N TYR A 138 8.44 -3.18 0.03
CA TYR A 138 9.47 -3.96 0.73
C TYR A 138 10.79 -3.18 0.87
N MET A 139 11.30 -2.60 -0.22
CA MET A 139 12.55 -1.83 -0.21
C MET A 139 12.46 -0.63 0.74
N ASN A 140 11.33 0.09 0.74
CA ASN A 140 11.13 1.20 1.68
C ASN A 140 11.18 0.76 3.15
N ALA A 141 10.71 -0.45 3.44
CA ALA A 141 10.70 -0.97 4.81
C ALA A 141 12.10 -1.39 5.27
N VAL A 142 12.83 -2.11 4.41
CA VAL A 142 14.20 -2.56 4.68
C VAL A 142 15.14 -1.38 4.87
N TYR A 143 14.97 -0.33 4.06
CA TYR A 143 15.81 0.87 4.12
C TYR A 143 15.25 1.98 5.02
N HIS A 144 14.29 1.67 5.90
CA HIS A 144 13.81 2.62 6.90
C HIS A 144 14.98 3.25 7.68
N GLY A 145 14.97 4.58 7.82
CA GLY A 145 16.03 5.35 8.49
C GLY A 145 17.23 5.66 7.60
N GLN A 146 17.26 5.19 6.35
CA GLN A 146 18.32 5.43 5.38
C GLN A 146 17.79 6.19 4.16
N PHE A 147 18.66 6.89 3.41
CA PHE A 147 18.30 7.57 2.16
C PHE A 147 17.11 8.55 2.26
N GLY A 148 16.84 9.02 3.47
CA GLY A 148 15.69 9.82 3.81
C GLY A 148 14.36 9.06 3.81
N ILE A 149 14.30 7.72 3.68
CA ILE A 149 13.04 7.00 3.82
C ILE A 149 12.69 6.79 5.29
N TYR A 150 11.41 6.99 5.60
CA TYR A 150 10.81 6.78 6.91
C TYR A 150 9.58 5.89 6.76
N PHE A 151 9.79 4.58 6.89
CA PHE A 151 8.71 3.59 6.86
C PHE A 151 8.91 2.48 7.92
N PRO A 152 8.67 2.75 9.22
CA PRO A 152 8.96 1.85 10.34
C PRO A 152 7.96 0.69 10.45
N VAL A 153 7.70 -0.05 9.37
CA VAL A 153 6.73 -1.15 9.35
C VAL A 153 7.30 -2.44 9.92
N ILE A 154 8.61 -2.69 9.75
CA ILE A 154 9.30 -3.80 10.39
C ILE A 154 9.53 -3.47 11.86
N GLY A 155 9.22 -4.40 12.75
CA GLY A 155 9.22 -4.23 14.21
C GLY A 155 7.97 -3.56 14.76
N SER A 156 7.08 -3.03 13.92
CA SER A 156 5.87 -2.30 14.38
C SER A 156 4.80 -3.17 15.03
N SER A 157 4.81 -4.48 14.74
CA SER A 157 3.84 -5.42 15.27
C SER A 157 4.45 -6.81 15.45
N PRO A 158 3.89 -7.66 16.34
CA PRO A 158 4.37 -9.03 16.52
C PRO A 158 4.37 -9.89 15.24
N ALA A 159 3.54 -9.53 14.25
CA ALA A 159 3.43 -10.25 12.98
C ALA A 159 4.44 -9.78 11.91
N LEU A 160 5.15 -8.66 12.14
CA LEU A 160 6.11 -8.09 11.20
C LEU A 160 7.44 -7.78 11.90
N GLN A 161 8.05 -8.75 12.55
CA GLN A 161 9.29 -8.50 13.29
C GLN A 161 10.50 -8.39 12.36
N THR A 162 10.47 -9.09 11.23
CA THR A 162 11.60 -9.17 10.29
C THR A 162 11.21 -8.74 8.87
N ALA A 163 12.22 -8.50 8.04
CA ALA A 163 12.01 -8.27 6.60
C ALA A 163 11.36 -9.50 5.93
N GLY A 164 11.70 -10.71 6.37
CA GLY A 164 11.08 -11.94 5.86
C GLY A 164 9.59 -12.03 6.16
N ASP A 165 9.16 -11.62 7.37
CA ASP A 165 7.74 -11.58 7.74
C ASP A 165 6.96 -10.63 6.82
N LEU A 166 7.53 -9.45 6.53
CA LEU A 166 6.94 -8.50 5.60
C LEU A 166 6.87 -9.06 4.17
N ALA A 167 7.94 -9.70 3.68
CA ALA A 167 7.94 -10.29 2.34
C ALA A 167 6.87 -11.38 2.21
N ASN A 168 6.77 -12.26 3.21
CA ASN A 168 5.72 -13.29 3.29
C ASN A 168 4.32 -12.66 3.30
N TYR A 169 4.11 -11.63 4.12
CA TYR A 169 2.83 -10.92 4.19
C TYR A 169 2.45 -10.31 2.83
N LEU A 170 3.36 -9.54 2.22
CA LEU A 170 3.12 -8.85 0.96
C LEU A 170 2.83 -9.82 -0.18
N TRP A 171 3.59 -10.91 -0.28
CA TRP A 171 3.37 -11.91 -1.32
C TRP A 171 2.07 -12.68 -1.12
N ASN A 172 1.76 -13.09 0.12
CA ASN A 172 0.49 -13.75 0.42
C ASN A 172 -0.70 -12.82 0.12
N LEU A 173 -0.58 -11.54 0.48
CA LEU A 173 -1.58 -10.53 0.17
C LEU A 173 -1.78 -10.40 -1.34
N ALA A 174 -0.70 -10.32 -2.12
CA ALA A 174 -0.76 -10.17 -3.57
C ALA A 174 -1.27 -11.43 -4.29
N SER A 175 -0.92 -12.62 -3.80
CA SER A 175 -1.36 -13.90 -4.39
C SER A 175 -2.85 -14.22 -4.12
N GLN A 176 -3.42 -13.68 -3.04
CA GLN A 176 -4.80 -13.96 -2.61
C GLN A 176 -5.80 -12.89 -3.05
N ASN A 177 -5.34 -11.77 -3.58
CA ASN A 177 -6.19 -10.63 -3.92
C ASN A 177 -6.11 -10.28 -5.41
N ASN A 178 -7.03 -9.44 -5.85
CA ASN A 178 -6.98 -8.89 -7.20
C ASN A 178 -5.76 -7.97 -7.33
N THR A 179 -4.77 -8.43 -8.12
CA THR A 179 -3.48 -7.75 -8.31
C THR A 179 -3.63 -6.33 -8.89
N ALA A 180 -4.66 -6.06 -9.69
CA ALA A 180 -4.91 -4.72 -10.25
C ALA A 180 -5.33 -3.72 -9.17
N VAL A 181 -6.19 -4.15 -8.25
CA VAL A 181 -6.65 -3.31 -7.13
C VAL A 181 -5.50 -3.08 -6.15
N LEU A 182 -4.81 -4.16 -5.75
CA LEU A 182 -3.73 -4.09 -4.78
C LEU A 182 -2.53 -3.29 -5.31
N SER A 183 -2.18 -3.46 -6.59
CA SER A 183 -1.09 -2.70 -7.21
C SER A 183 -1.36 -1.20 -7.16
N LYS A 184 -2.60 -0.77 -7.44
CA LYS A 184 -2.99 0.64 -7.32
C LYS A 184 -2.87 1.17 -5.90
N GLU A 185 -3.21 0.37 -4.90
CA GLU A 185 -3.06 0.77 -3.50
C GLU A 185 -1.60 0.91 -3.09
N PHE A 186 -0.72 -0.01 -3.52
CA PHE A 186 0.72 0.12 -3.29
C PHE A 186 1.30 1.32 -4.05
N GLU A 187 0.83 1.56 -5.27
CA GLU A 187 1.20 2.74 -6.06
C GLU A 187 0.82 4.03 -5.33
N ASP A 188 -0.43 4.13 -4.86
CA ASP A 188 -0.93 5.29 -4.10
C ASP A 188 -0.14 5.46 -2.79
N LEU A 189 0.19 4.39 -2.08
CA LEU A 189 1.02 4.46 -0.87
C LEU A 189 2.40 5.05 -1.15
N VAL A 190 3.07 4.57 -2.20
CA VAL A 190 4.43 4.99 -2.56
C VAL A 190 4.44 6.42 -3.14
N ASN A 191 3.49 6.74 -4.01
CA ASN A 191 3.45 8.03 -4.72
C ASN A 191 2.93 9.18 -3.84
N ASN A 192 1.92 8.93 -3.00
CA ASN A 192 1.38 9.97 -2.11
C ASN A 192 2.30 10.30 -0.93
N ARG A 193 3.31 9.45 -0.67
CA ARG A 193 4.31 9.64 0.40
C ARG A 193 5.71 9.91 -0.15
N HIS A 194 5.82 10.24 -1.43
CA HIS A 194 7.08 10.57 -2.08
C HIS A 194 7.57 11.98 -1.68
N PRO A 195 8.89 12.24 -1.56
CA PRO A 195 9.41 13.59 -1.40
C PRO A 195 8.87 14.49 -2.50
N GLY A 196 8.08 15.50 -2.11
CA GLY A 196 7.51 16.52 -3.00
C GLY A 196 5.99 16.54 -3.13
N SER A 197 5.25 15.51 -2.66
CA SER A 197 3.80 15.42 -2.90
C SER A 197 2.88 15.69 -1.69
N PHE A 198 3.35 15.75 -0.43
CA PHE A 198 2.47 16.12 0.70
C PHE A 198 3.19 16.77 1.90
N GLN A 199 2.55 17.81 2.46
CA GLN A 199 2.76 18.27 3.84
C GLN A 199 1.90 17.42 4.78
N CYS A 200 2.44 17.08 5.94
CA CYS A 200 1.72 16.32 6.95
C CYS A 200 0.68 17.24 7.60
N SER A 201 -0.58 16.81 7.63
CA SER A 201 -1.68 17.49 8.32
C SER A 201 -1.60 17.31 9.83
#